data_AF-A0A397BNN7-F1
#
_entry.id   AF-A0A397BNN7-F1
#
_cell.length_a   1.000
_cell.length_b   1.000
_cell.length_c   1.000
_cell.angle_alpha   90.00
_cell.angle_beta   90.00
_cell.angle_gamma   90.00
#
_symmetry.space_group_name_H-M   'P 1'
#
loop_
_entity.id
_entity.type
_entity.pdbx_description
1 polymer ?
#
loop_
_entity_poly.entity_id
_entity_poly.type
_entity_poly.pdbx_seq_one_letter_code
_entity_poly.pdbx_strand_id
1 'polypeptide(L)'
;MATADEVEVTLEEVLQEDNELIDTADAVLGNASATHCSFPDGYIRQALFACLTCKTDEPAGLCLVCAVTPPRANVCCAACMATYASSACEFLLDAADSLMAYEASHESTSGQDASEQAFQTGLSHEQQVEMAIGYDHMASALKEYLAGFAASGQTVKAEDIQGFFETLRASKRQRRE
;
A
#
# COMPACT_ATOMS: atom_id res chain seq x y z
N MET A 1 33.98 23.91 -4.43
CA MET A 1 32.55 23.98 -4.77
C MET A 1 32.20 22.67 -5.43
N ALA A 2 31.62 21.74 -4.69
CA ALA A 2 31.06 20.52 -5.27
C ALA A 2 29.71 20.94 -5.87
N THR A 3 29.60 20.92 -7.19
CA THR A 3 28.32 21.01 -7.88
C THR A 3 27.54 19.78 -7.48
N ALA A 4 26.34 19.97 -6.91
CA ALA A 4 25.40 18.89 -6.75
C ALA A 4 25.14 18.32 -8.15
N ASP A 5 25.58 17.09 -8.37
CA ASP A 5 25.34 16.35 -9.60
C ASP A 5 23.82 16.21 -9.70
N GLU A 6 23.21 16.91 -10.65
CA GLU A 6 21.79 16.76 -10.95
C GLU A 6 21.63 15.36 -11.55
N VAL A 7 21.07 14.43 -10.78
CA VAL A 7 20.85 13.05 -11.25
C VAL A 7 19.73 13.11 -12.28
N GLU A 8 20.11 13.21 -13.55
CA GLU A 8 19.20 13.09 -14.69
C GLU A 8 18.86 11.61 -14.90
N VAL A 9 17.65 11.20 -14.51
CA VAL A 9 17.12 9.85 -14.76
C VAL A 9 16.12 9.93 -15.92
N THR A 10 16.20 8.99 -16.84
CA THR A 10 15.22 8.91 -17.94
C THR A 10 13.91 8.31 -17.44
N LEU A 11 12.79 8.68 -18.07
CA LEU A 11 11.49 8.11 -17.73
C LEU A 11 11.45 6.59 -17.95
N GLU A 12 12.19 6.08 -18.94
CA GLU A 12 12.29 4.64 -19.19
C GLU A 12 12.98 3.91 -18.04
N GLU A 13 14.06 4.46 -17.49
CA GLU A 13 14.73 3.93 -16.30
C GLU A 13 13.79 3.91 -15.08
N VAL A 14 13.01 4.97 -14.87
CA VAL A 14 12.01 5.02 -13.78
C VAL A 14 10.93 3.95 -13.95
N LEU A 15 10.40 3.79 -15.18
CA LEU A 15 9.39 2.77 -15.46
C LEU A 15 9.96 1.35 -15.33
N GLN A 16 11.22 1.15 -15.71
CA GLN A 16 11.89 -0.14 -15.56
C GLN A 16 12.09 -0.49 -14.07
N GLU A 17 12.56 0.47 -13.26
CA GLU A 17 12.75 0.28 -11.82
C GLU A 17 11.42 -0.03 -11.11
N ASP A 18 10.34 0.71 -11.41
CA ASP A 18 9.00 0.44 -10.89
C ASP A 18 8.54 -1.00 -11.22
N ASN A 19 8.76 -1.46 -12.45
CA ASN A 19 8.38 -2.82 -12.86
C ASN A 19 9.22 -3.89 -12.14
N GLU A 20 10.53 -3.68 -11.99
CA GLU A 20 11.42 -4.61 -11.28
C GLU A 20 11.02 -4.73 -9.80
N LEU A 21 10.59 -3.63 -9.17
CA LEU A 21 10.06 -3.62 -7.81
C LEU A 21 8.75 -4.41 -7.70
N ILE A 22 7.84 -4.23 -8.66
CA ILE A 22 6.56 -4.96 -8.70
C ILE A 22 6.80 -6.47 -8.88
N ASP A 23 7.66 -6.86 -9.82
CA ASP A 23 7.99 -8.26 -10.09
C ASP A 23 8.64 -8.92 -8.87
N THR A 24 9.52 -8.19 -8.18
CA THR A 24 10.14 -8.67 -6.93
C THR A 24 9.10 -8.85 -5.83
N ALA A 25 8.17 -7.91 -5.69
CA ALA A 25 7.09 -8.01 -4.72
C ALA A 25 6.16 -9.21 -4.99
N ASP A 26 5.78 -9.45 -6.26
CA ASP A 26 4.95 -10.60 -6.65
C ASP A 26 5.70 -11.95 -6.51
N ALA A 27 7.02 -11.94 -6.74
CA ALA A 27 7.84 -13.11 -6.48
C ALA A 27 7.81 -13.54 -5.00
N VAL A 28 7.78 -12.58 -4.08
CA VAL A 28 7.76 -12.82 -2.62
C VAL A 28 6.35 -13.07 -2.09
N LEU A 29 5.39 -12.20 -2.40
CA LEU A 29 4.07 -12.18 -1.78
C LEU A 29 3.04 -13.01 -2.57
N GLY A 30 3.19 -13.11 -3.89
CA GLY A 30 2.24 -13.81 -4.77
C GLY A 30 0.80 -13.36 -4.56
N ASN A 31 -0.12 -14.31 -4.42
CA ASN A 31 -1.55 -14.06 -4.19
C ASN A 31 -1.88 -13.67 -2.73
N ALA A 32 -0.91 -13.25 -1.93
CA ALA A 32 -1.18 -12.78 -0.58
C ALA A 32 -2.00 -11.48 -0.61
N SER A 33 -2.97 -11.39 0.30
CA SER A 33 -3.77 -10.19 0.48
C SER A 33 -3.58 -9.62 1.88
N ALA A 34 -3.52 -8.29 1.94
CA ALA A 34 -3.53 -7.55 3.19
C ALA A 34 -4.96 -7.29 3.72
N THR A 35 -6.00 -7.63 2.97
CA THR A 35 -7.40 -7.30 3.32
C THR A 35 -8.34 -8.50 3.39
N HIS A 36 -8.02 -9.62 2.72
CA HIS A 36 -8.83 -10.83 2.72
C HIS A 36 -8.00 -12.06 3.09
N CYS A 37 -8.60 -12.95 3.88
CA CYS A 37 -7.99 -14.23 4.23
C CYS A 37 -8.13 -15.18 3.04
N SER A 38 -7.03 -15.82 2.67
CA SER A 38 -6.94 -16.77 1.55
C SER A 38 -7.37 -18.20 1.90
N PHE A 39 -7.65 -18.48 3.18
CA PHE A 39 -8.11 -19.80 3.62
C PHE A 39 -9.34 -20.32 2.84
N PRO A 40 -10.36 -19.51 2.52
CA PRO A 40 -11.52 -19.95 1.73
C PRO A 40 -11.17 -20.27 0.27
N ASP A 41 -10.11 -19.67 -0.27
CA ASP A 41 -9.71 -19.79 -1.68
C ASP A 41 -8.96 -21.12 -1.94
N GLY A 42 -8.60 -21.83 -0.87
CA GLY A 42 -7.94 -23.13 -0.95
C GLY A 42 -6.47 -23.02 -1.35
N TYR A 43 -6.04 -23.89 -2.27
CA TYR A 43 -4.63 -23.99 -2.66
C TYR A 43 -4.25 -22.91 -3.66
N ILE A 44 -3.68 -21.81 -3.15
CA ILE A 44 -3.14 -20.70 -3.95
C ILE A 44 -1.65 -20.49 -3.66
N ARG A 45 -0.93 -19.84 -4.59
CA ARG A 45 0.48 -19.46 -4.40
C ARG A 45 0.53 -18.20 -3.53
N GLN A 46 0.94 -18.33 -2.27
CA GLN A 46 1.07 -17.19 -1.35
C GLN A 46 2.22 -17.39 -0.37
N ALA A 47 2.75 -16.28 0.16
CA ALA A 47 3.61 -16.32 1.33
C ALA A 47 2.80 -16.74 2.58
N LEU A 48 3.37 -17.64 3.38
CA LEU A 48 2.85 -18.01 4.70
C LEU A 48 3.84 -17.55 5.77
N PHE A 49 3.31 -17.06 6.88
CA PHE A 49 4.05 -16.54 8.01
C PHE A 49 3.91 -17.47 9.21
N ALA A 50 5.02 -17.78 9.86
CA ALA A 50 5.03 -18.54 11.11
C ALA A 50 5.76 -17.74 12.18
N CYS A 51 5.24 -17.77 13.40
CA CYS A 51 5.89 -17.10 14.52
C CYS A 51 7.15 -17.88 14.92
N LEU A 52 8.30 -17.21 15.04
CA LEU A 52 9.53 -17.85 15.53
C LEU A 52 9.42 -18.30 17.01
N THR A 53 8.52 -17.68 17.76
CA THR A 53 8.35 -17.91 19.21
C THR A 53 7.28 -18.97 19.50
N CYS A 54 6.13 -18.93 18.84
CA CYS A 54 5.09 -19.96 18.95
C CYS A 54 5.47 -21.17 18.08
N LYS A 55 6.24 -22.10 18.63
CA LYS A 55 6.61 -23.35 17.94
C LYS A 55 5.55 -24.43 18.19
N THR A 56 4.81 -24.81 17.15
CA THR A 56 3.87 -25.93 17.18
C THR A 56 4.53 -27.20 16.65
N ASP A 57 4.08 -28.38 17.11
CA ASP A 57 4.57 -29.67 16.60
C ASP A 57 4.11 -29.97 15.16
N GLU A 58 3.01 -29.36 14.73
CA GLU A 58 2.53 -29.39 13.34
C GLU A 58 2.84 -28.06 12.64
N PRO A 59 3.21 -28.05 11.35
CA PRO A 59 3.49 -26.83 10.61
C PRO A 59 2.22 -25.98 10.48
N ALA A 60 2.12 -24.93 11.30
CA ALA A 60 1.08 -23.93 11.23
C ALA A 60 1.63 -22.66 10.57
N GLY A 61 0.88 -22.13 9.60
CA GLY A 61 1.21 -20.90 8.91
C GLY A 61 -0.02 -20.01 8.80
N LEU A 62 0.20 -18.70 8.85
CA LEU A 62 -0.81 -17.66 8.72
C LEU A 62 -0.60 -16.95 7.38
N CYS A 63 -1.69 -16.58 6.71
CA CYS A 63 -1.59 -15.68 5.55
C CYS A 63 -1.24 -14.26 5.99
N LEU A 64 -0.85 -13.41 5.04
CA LEU A 64 -0.42 -12.02 5.30
C LEU A 64 -1.43 -11.26 6.17
N VAL A 65 -2.71 -11.19 5.78
CA VAL A 65 -3.73 -10.46 6.57
C VAL A 65 -3.88 -11.00 8.00
N CYS A 66 -3.79 -12.32 8.19
CA CYS A 66 -3.93 -12.92 9.51
C CYS A 66 -2.69 -12.71 10.40
N ALA A 67 -1.54 -12.41 9.80
CA ALA A 67 -0.31 -12.10 10.53
C ALA A 67 -0.23 -10.63 10.94
N VAL A 68 -0.74 -9.71 10.12
CA VAL A 68 -0.63 -8.26 10.35
C VAL A 68 -1.86 -7.63 11.02
N THR A 69 -3.03 -8.23 10.88
CA THR A 69 -4.29 -7.69 11.44
C THR A 69 -4.80 -8.62 12.54
N PRO A 70 -4.80 -8.20 13.82
CA PRO A 70 -5.49 -8.94 14.87
C PRO A 70 -6.99 -8.97 14.55
N PRO A 71 -7.72 -10.04 14.92
CA PRO A 71 -9.06 -10.32 14.42
C PRO A 71 -10.11 -9.41 15.07
N ARG A 72 -10.21 -8.16 14.61
CA ARG A 72 -11.45 -7.39 14.72
C ARG A 72 -12.27 -7.63 13.47
N ALA A 73 -13.30 -8.47 13.60
CA ALA A 73 -14.37 -8.70 12.63
C ALA A 73 -13.98 -9.48 11.34
N ASN A 74 -14.49 -10.71 11.25
CA ASN A 74 -14.77 -11.45 10.00
C ASN A 74 -13.63 -11.95 9.10
N VAL A 75 -12.35 -11.90 9.50
CA VAL A 75 -11.25 -12.41 8.65
C VAL A 75 -10.57 -13.69 9.16
N CYS A 76 -10.73 -14.05 10.45
CA CYS A 76 -10.23 -15.33 10.98
C CYS A 76 -11.38 -16.35 11.12
N CYS A 77 -11.23 -17.53 10.51
CA CYS A 77 -12.23 -18.59 10.62
C CYS A 77 -12.21 -19.25 12.01
N ALA A 78 -13.28 -19.97 12.37
CA ALA A 78 -13.40 -20.66 13.66
C ALA A 78 -12.26 -21.68 13.90
N ALA A 79 -11.68 -22.22 12.84
CA ALA A 79 -10.53 -23.12 12.94
C ALA A 79 -9.27 -22.37 13.42
N CYS A 80 -8.97 -21.18 12.88
CA CYS A 80 -7.82 -20.39 13.32
C CYS A 80 -7.92 -20.02 14.80
N MET A 81 -9.11 -19.63 15.28
CA MET A 81 -9.34 -19.31 16.69
C MET A 81 -9.09 -20.52 17.61
N ALA A 82 -9.50 -21.73 17.20
CA ALA A 82 -9.23 -22.95 17.95
C ALA A 82 -7.73 -23.31 18.00
N THR A 83 -6.97 -23.03 16.93
CA THR A 83 -5.52 -23.23 16.89
C THR A 83 -4.79 -22.29 17.85
N TYR A 84 -5.19 -21.01 17.90
CA TYR A 84 -4.60 -20.05 18.84
C TYR A 84 -4.87 -20.43 20.31
N ALA A 85 -6.09 -20.89 20.61
CA ALA A 85 -6.47 -21.37 21.93
C ALA A 85 -5.65 -22.60 22.37
N SER A 86 -5.53 -23.60 21.48
CA SER A 86 -4.77 -24.82 21.77
C SER A 86 -3.25 -24.59 21.87
N SER A 87 -2.73 -23.57 21.19
CA SER A 87 -1.29 -23.21 21.21
C SER A 87 -0.92 -22.19 22.29
N ALA A 88 -1.88 -21.80 23.15
CA ALA A 88 -1.72 -20.77 24.18
C ALA A 88 -1.19 -19.41 23.66
N CYS A 89 -1.48 -19.07 22.39
CA CYS A 89 -1.10 -17.80 21.77
C CYS A 89 -2.32 -16.88 21.57
N GLU A 90 -3.34 -16.95 22.45
CA GLU A 90 -4.55 -16.11 22.39
C GLU A 90 -4.28 -14.62 22.55
N PHE A 91 -3.17 -14.24 23.20
CA PHE A 91 -2.76 -12.84 23.36
C PHE A 91 -2.54 -12.13 22.02
N LEU A 92 -2.18 -12.85 20.95
CA LEU A 92 -2.05 -12.31 19.59
C LEU A 92 -3.40 -11.81 19.02
N LEU A 93 -4.51 -12.23 19.64
CA LEU A 93 -5.85 -11.78 19.28
C LEU A 93 -6.28 -10.53 20.06
N ASP A 94 -5.47 -10.09 21.04
CA ASP A 94 -5.76 -8.87 21.78
C ASP A 94 -5.60 -7.66 20.87
N ALA A 95 -6.73 -7.05 20.55
CA ALA A 95 -6.76 -5.94 19.65
C ALA A 95 -6.31 -4.62 20.31
N ALA A 96 -6.08 -4.61 21.62
CA ALA A 96 -5.36 -3.54 22.31
C ALA A 96 -3.83 -3.69 22.18
N ASP A 97 -3.32 -4.88 21.85
CA ASP A 97 -1.89 -5.18 21.66
C ASP A 97 -1.52 -5.26 20.17
N SER A 98 -2.13 -4.41 19.36
CA SER A 98 -1.83 -4.30 17.93
C SER A 98 -0.85 -3.15 17.67
N LEU A 99 -0.01 -3.25 16.63
CA LEU A 99 0.86 -2.15 16.20
C LEU A 99 0.05 -0.87 15.99
N MET A 100 -1.12 -0.97 15.34
CA MET A 100 -2.03 0.16 15.15
C MET A 100 -2.53 0.76 16.48
N ALA A 101 -2.85 -0.06 17.48
CA ALA A 101 -3.26 0.43 18.81
C ALA A 101 -2.09 1.08 19.56
N TYR A 102 -0.89 0.53 19.41
CA TYR A 102 0.35 1.13 19.92
C TYR A 102 0.65 2.47 19.25
N GLU A 103 0.61 2.55 17.93
CA GLU A 103 0.84 3.76 17.14
C GLU A 103 -0.21 4.85 17.42
N ALA A 104 -1.49 4.47 17.49
CA ALA A 104 -2.57 5.39 17.88
C ALA A 104 -2.40 5.91 19.33
N SER A 105 -1.80 5.09 20.21
CA SER A 105 -1.46 5.52 21.58
C SER A 105 -0.17 6.35 21.65
N HIS A 106 0.62 6.38 20.57
CA HIS A 106 1.90 7.10 20.42
C HIS A 106 1.81 8.13 19.28
N GLU A 107 0.80 9.00 19.33
CA GLU A 107 0.58 10.13 18.41
C GLU A 107 1.65 11.24 18.53
N SER A 108 2.88 10.89 18.91
CA SER A 108 3.99 11.80 19.11
C SER A 108 5.29 11.06 18.84
N THR A 109 5.96 11.44 17.75
CA THR A 109 7.37 11.14 17.46
C THR A 109 7.62 9.97 16.50
N SER A 110 7.15 10.07 15.26
CA SER A 110 7.95 9.63 14.12
C SER A 110 7.70 10.57 12.94
N GLY A 111 8.77 10.99 12.27
CA GLY A 111 8.77 12.08 11.29
C GLY A 111 7.99 11.74 10.02
N GLN A 112 6.67 11.93 10.07
CA GLN A 112 5.84 12.04 8.88
C GLN A 112 5.96 13.46 8.33
N ASP A 113 6.17 13.57 7.02
CA ASP A 113 6.21 14.85 6.34
C ASP A 113 4.94 15.66 6.68
N ALA A 114 5.12 16.94 7.00
CA ALA A 114 4.04 17.82 7.45
C ALA A 114 2.83 17.87 6.49
N SER A 115 3.01 17.46 5.23
CA SER A 115 1.94 17.30 4.23
C SER A 115 0.99 16.14 4.51
N GLU A 116 1.48 15.01 5.05
CA GLU A 116 0.64 13.85 5.37
C GLU A 116 -0.17 14.07 6.65
N GLN A 117 0.45 14.71 7.65
CA GLN A 117 -0.23 15.06 8.89
C GLN A 117 -1.36 16.08 8.66
N ALA A 118 -1.19 17.00 7.71
CA ALA A 118 -2.23 17.94 7.28
C ALA A 118 -3.40 17.24 6.54
N PHE A 119 -3.11 16.16 5.81
CA PHE A 119 -4.15 15.37 5.12
C PHE A 119 -5.06 14.63 6.11
N GLN A 120 -4.50 14.08 7.18
CA GLN A 120 -5.24 13.29 8.15
C GLN A 120 -6.02 14.13 9.18
N THR A 121 -5.49 15.30 9.57
CA THR A 121 -6.06 16.08 10.68
C THR A 121 -7.12 17.11 10.26
N GLY A 122 -7.20 17.46 8.97
CA GLY A 122 -8.02 18.58 8.48
C GLY A 122 -9.28 18.22 7.67
N LEU A 123 -9.47 16.96 7.30
CA LEU A 123 -10.51 16.54 6.34
C LEU A 123 -11.43 15.46 6.95
N SER A 124 -12.73 15.51 6.62
CA SER A 124 -13.66 14.44 7.00
C SER A 124 -13.29 13.13 6.30
N HIS A 125 -13.69 11.99 6.85
CA HIS A 125 -13.41 10.68 6.25
C HIS A 125 -13.93 10.59 4.81
N GLU A 126 -15.11 11.17 4.51
CA GLU A 126 -15.65 11.24 3.15
C GLU A 126 -14.74 12.05 2.21
N GLN A 127 -14.20 13.18 2.68
CA GLN A 127 -13.28 14.01 1.91
C GLN A 127 -11.92 13.33 1.70
N GLN A 128 -11.44 12.55 2.66
CA GLN A 128 -10.23 11.76 2.53
C GLN A 128 -10.39 10.67 1.45
N VAL A 129 -11.53 9.97 1.44
CA VAL A 129 -11.84 8.95 0.43
C VAL A 129 -11.96 9.58 -0.97
N GLU A 130 -12.66 10.72 -1.11
CA GLU A 130 -12.74 11.43 -2.39
C GLU A 130 -11.37 11.92 -2.87
N MET A 131 -10.52 12.39 -1.94
CA MET A 131 -9.17 12.81 -2.29
C MET A 131 -8.30 11.62 -2.72
N ALA A 132 -8.38 10.49 -2.01
CA ALA A 132 -7.65 9.28 -2.33
C ALA A 132 -8.01 8.75 -3.73
N ILE A 133 -9.31 8.65 -4.04
CA ILE A 133 -9.79 8.27 -5.37
C ILE A 133 -9.33 9.29 -6.44
N GLY A 134 -9.40 10.58 -6.12
CA GLY A 134 -8.94 11.64 -7.02
C GLY A 134 -7.43 11.59 -7.30
N TYR A 135 -6.64 11.25 -6.29
CA TYR A 135 -5.18 11.09 -6.41
C TYR A 135 -4.83 9.88 -7.26
N ASP A 136 -5.44 8.72 -7.00
CA ASP A 136 -5.22 7.49 -7.78
C ASP A 136 -5.54 7.70 -9.27
N HIS A 137 -6.68 8.33 -9.56
CA HIS A 137 -7.05 8.67 -10.95
C HIS A 137 -6.07 9.66 -11.58
N MET A 138 -5.64 10.70 -10.85
CA MET A 138 -4.65 11.66 -11.36
C MET A 138 -3.31 10.98 -11.63
N ALA A 139 -2.83 10.14 -10.72
CA ALA A 139 -1.57 9.42 -10.83
C ALA A 139 -1.59 8.46 -12.03
N SER A 140 -2.67 7.70 -12.19
CA SER A 140 -2.86 6.79 -13.33
C SER A 140 -2.87 7.55 -14.67
N ALA A 141 -3.61 8.65 -14.76
CA ALA A 141 -3.67 9.47 -15.97
C ALA A 141 -2.33 10.13 -16.29
N LEU A 142 -1.56 10.54 -15.28
CA LEU A 142 -0.23 11.11 -15.46
C LEU A 142 0.75 10.03 -15.96
N LYS A 143 0.72 8.82 -15.39
CA LYS A 143 1.53 7.68 -15.86
C LYS A 143 1.23 7.35 -17.33
N GLU A 144 -0.04 7.30 -17.72
CA GLU A 144 -0.45 7.04 -19.10
C GLU A 144 0.00 8.15 -20.06
N TYR A 145 -0.14 9.41 -19.65
CA TYR A 145 0.34 10.56 -20.41
C TYR A 145 1.86 10.48 -20.64
N LEU A 146 2.63 10.19 -19.59
CA LEU A 146 4.08 10.06 -19.64
C LEU A 146 4.54 8.85 -20.47
N ALA A 147 3.81 7.74 -20.44
CA ALA A 147 4.13 6.54 -21.24
C ALA A 147 4.20 6.84 -22.75
N GLY A 148 3.41 7.81 -23.25
CA GLY A 148 3.51 8.25 -24.65
C GLY A 148 4.85 8.92 -25.01
N PHE A 149 5.49 9.59 -24.05
CA PHE A 149 6.82 10.19 -24.21
C PHE A 149 7.91 9.12 -24.19
N ALA A 150 7.78 8.11 -23.31
CA ALA A 150 8.67 6.96 -23.28
C ALA A 150 8.64 6.19 -24.62
N ALA A 151 7.45 5.93 -25.17
CA ALA A 151 7.32 5.21 -26.45
C ALA A 151 7.84 6.00 -27.67
N SER A 152 7.84 7.33 -27.60
CA SER A 152 8.32 8.21 -28.69
C SER A 152 9.80 8.62 -28.53
N GLY A 153 10.43 8.28 -27.40
CA GLY A 153 11.80 8.70 -27.08
C GLY A 153 11.96 10.21 -26.90
N GLN A 154 10.86 10.93 -26.62
CA GLN A 154 10.87 12.39 -26.47
C GLN A 154 11.15 12.76 -25.00
N THR A 155 12.12 13.65 -24.78
CA THR A 155 12.39 14.20 -23.45
C THR A 155 11.21 15.03 -22.95
N VAL A 156 10.75 14.73 -21.73
CA VAL A 156 9.67 15.45 -21.05
C VAL A 156 10.18 16.81 -20.57
N LYS A 157 9.47 17.88 -20.89
CA LYS A 157 9.78 19.24 -20.42
C LYS A 157 8.78 19.71 -19.38
N ALA A 158 9.14 20.76 -18.64
CA ALA A 158 8.27 21.35 -17.63
C ALA A 158 6.93 21.83 -18.22
N GLU A 159 6.95 22.32 -19.47
CA GLU A 159 5.74 22.77 -20.17
C GLU A 159 4.76 21.62 -20.45
N ASP A 160 5.26 20.41 -20.70
CA ASP A 160 4.43 19.22 -20.96
C ASP A 160 3.63 18.83 -19.70
N ILE A 161 4.30 18.85 -18.55
CA ILE A 161 3.67 18.58 -17.24
C ILE A 161 2.65 19.67 -16.90
N GLN A 162 2.98 20.94 -17.14
CA GLN A 162 2.06 22.05 -16.91
C GLN A 162 0.81 21.94 -17.80
N GLY A 163 0.98 21.61 -19.09
CA GLY A 163 -0.12 21.40 -20.03
C GLY A 163 -1.04 20.24 -19.66
N PHE A 164 -0.48 19.15 -19.12
CA PHE A 164 -1.28 18.05 -18.57
C PHE A 164 -2.18 18.53 -17.43
N PHE A 165 -1.63 19.22 -16.43
CA PHE A 165 -2.41 19.69 -15.28
C PHE A 165 -3.44 20.78 -15.65
N GLU A 166 -3.16 21.61 -16.65
CA GLU A 166 -4.16 22.55 -17.20
C GLU A 166 -5.35 21.80 -17.82
N THR A 167 -5.07 20.77 -18.63
CA THR A 167 -6.09 19.92 -19.26
C THR A 167 -6.93 19.19 -18.21
N LEU A 168 -6.28 18.67 -17.16
CA LEU A 168 -6.94 17.99 -16.04
C LEU A 168 -7.85 18.94 -15.24
N ARG A 169 -7.45 20.20 -15.05
CA ARG A 169 -8.27 21.23 -14.38
C ARG A 169 -9.45 21.66 -15.26
N ALA A 170 -9.26 21.77 -16.57
CA ALA A 170 -10.31 22.14 -17.52
C ALA A 170 -11.42 21.08 -17.59
N SER A 171 -11.06 19.79 -17.61
CA SER A 171 -12.04 18.69 -17.64
C SER A 171 -12.87 18.59 -16.35
N LYS A 172 -12.28 18.91 -15.19
CA LYS A 172 -13.00 18.96 -13.89
C LYS A 172 -14.05 20.08 -13.86
N ARG A 173 -13.83 21.18 -14.58
CA ARG A 173 -14.77 22.32 -14.64
C ARG A 173 -16.01 22.00 -15.47
N GLN A 174 -15.86 21.24 -16.57
CA GLN A 174 -16.98 20.82 -17.43
C GLN A 174 -17.91 19.80 -16.79
N ARG A 175 -17.45 19.04 -15.78
CA ARG A 175 -18.27 18.05 -15.06
C ARG A 175 -19.15 18.65 -13.94
N ARG A 176 -18.97 19.93 -13.60
CA ARG A 176 -19.70 20.61 -12.52
C ARG A 176 -20.84 21.52 -13.04
N GLU A 177 -21.03 21.59 -14.35
CA GLU A 177 -22.17 22.23 -15.04
C GLU A 177 -23.14 21.16 -15.54
#